data_AF-A0A7C6G2J4-F1
#
_entry.id   AF-A0A7C6G2J4-F1
#
_cell.length_a   1.000
_cell.length_b   1.000
_cell.length_c   1.000
_cell.angle_alpha   90.00
_cell.angle_beta   90.00
_cell.angle_gamma   90.00
#
_symmetry.space_group_name_H-M   'P 1'
#
loop_
_entity.id
_entity.type
_entity.pdbx_description
1 polymer ?
#
loop_
_entity_poly.entity_id
_entity_poly.type
_entity_poly.pdbx_seq_one_letter_code
_entity_poly.pdbx_strand_id
1 'polypeptide(L)'
;MVFFEKKLNEIAQNTCRDDKRLYFCRKNKNHFLIIKKTSSIMKDLVAKINEQIAAFSENAALQVEKGNKAAGVRARKASLELEKSLKEFRKVSIAASK
;
A
#
# COMPACT_ATOMS: atom_id res chain seq x y z
N MET A 1 8.28 -11.03 43.16
CA MET A 1 8.17 -11.00 41.68
C MET A 1 7.18 -9.95 41.16
N VAL A 2 6.05 -9.66 41.82
CA VAL A 2 5.04 -8.69 41.32
C VAL A 2 5.41 -7.20 41.54
N PHE A 3 6.44 -6.92 42.35
CA PHE A 3 6.84 -5.55 42.73
C PHE A 3 7.84 -4.92 41.75
N PHE A 4 8.61 -5.73 41.02
CA PHE A 4 9.62 -5.25 40.07
C PHE A 4 9.01 -4.86 38.72
N GLU A 5 7.97 -5.56 38.28
CA GLU A 5 7.23 -5.23 37.04
C GLU A 5 6.45 -3.91 37.17
N LYS A 6 5.89 -3.60 38.35
CA LYS A 6 5.21 -2.31 38.56
C LYS A 6 6.19 -1.13 38.46
N LYS A 7 7.42 -1.30 38.97
CA LYS A 7 8.44 -0.25 38.95
C LYS A 7 8.99 0.04 37.54
N LEU A 8 9.07 -0.97 36.68
CA LEU A 8 9.43 -0.76 35.27
C LEU A 8 8.34 0.00 34.49
N ASN A 9 7.08 -0.21 34.83
CA ASN A 9 5.95 0.48 34.17
C ASN A 9 5.82 1.96 34.60
N GLU A 10 6.33 2.29 35.80
CA GLU A 10 6.32 3.65 36.35
C GLU A 10 7.48 4.51 35.81
N ILE A 11 8.62 3.89 35.45
CA ILE A 11 9.78 4.58 34.86
C ILE A 11 9.53 4.92 33.38
N ALA A 12 8.76 4.09 32.65
CA ALA A 12 8.44 4.32 31.24
C ALA A 12 7.53 5.54 30.98
N GLN A 13 6.79 6.01 32.00
CA GLN A 13 5.90 7.18 31.87
C GLN A 13 6.60 8.52 32.16
N ASN A 14 7.78 8.50 32.79
CA ASN A 14 8.42 9.71 33.33
C ASN A 14 9.55 10.30 32.45
N THR A 15 9.88 9.69 31.31
CA THR A 15 10.84 10.29 30.33
C THR A 15 10.19 11.19 29.28
N CYS A 16 8.90 11.52 29.45
CA CYS A 16 8.20 12.49 28.61
C CYS A 16 7.80 13.71 29.45
N ARG A 17 8.76 14.41 30.04
CA ARG A 17 8.51 15.66 30.76
C ARG A 17 9.57 16.73 30.48
N ASP A 18 9.87 16.95 29.20
CA ASP A 18 10.58 18.14 28.71
C ASP A 18 9.83 18.77 27.50
N ASP A 19 8.94 19.68 27.88
CA ASP A 19 8.32 20.89 27.27
C ASP A 19 8.35 21.27 25.77
N LYS A 20 8.60 20.37 24.80
CA LYS A 20 8.30 20.67 23.36
C LYS A 20 7.68 19.52 22.55
N ARG A 21 7.31 18.41 23.17
CA ARG A 21 6.86 17.18 22.46
C ARG A 21 5.36 16.85 22.58
N LEU A 22 4.53 17.79 23.02
CA LEU A 22 3.08 17.58 23.19
C LEU A 22 2.27 17.49 21.89
N TYR A 23 2.91 17.64 20.71
CA TYR A 23 2.26 17.39 19.41
C TYR A 23 2.31 15.94 18.93
N PHE A 24 3.04 15.03 19.61
CA PHE A 24 3.34 13.70 19.07
C PHE A 24 2.45 12.56 19.57
N CYS A 25 1.66 12.74 20.64
CA CYS A 25 0.92 11.63 21.28
C CYS A 25 -0.58 11.53 20.92
N ARG A 26 -1.18 12.53 20.24
CA ARG A 26 -2.62 12.53 19.84
C ARG A 26 -2.88 12.14 18.37
N LYS A 27 -1.90 11.54 17.68
CA LYS A 27 -2.00 11.15 16.25
C LYS A 27 -2.25 9.64 16.00
N ASN A 28 -2.42 8.81 17.03
CA ASN A 28 -2.27 7.35 16.87
C ASN A 28 -3.57 6.54 16.61
N LYS A 29 -4.76 7.02 17.04
CA LYS A 29 -6.01 6.25 16.80
C LYS A 29 -6.58 6.38 15.37
N ASN A 30 -6.48 7.56 14.74
CA ASN A 30 -6.94 7.77 13.38
C ASN A 30 -5.99 7.14 12.34
N HIS A 31 -4.69 7.13 12.61
CA HIS A 31 -3.68 6.49 11.78
C HIS A 31 -3.92 4.98 11.64
N PHE A 32 -4.30 4.30 12.72
CA PHE A 32 -4.64 2.86 12.68
C PHE A 32 -5.88 2.55 11.82
N LEU A 33 -6.93 3.40 11.86
CA LEU A 33 -8.11 3.25 10.99
C LEU A 33 -7.78 3.55 9.52
N ILE A 34 -6.91 4.53 9.26
CA ILE A 34 -6.43 4.87 7.91
C ILE A 34 -5.63 3.70 7.33
N ILE A 35 -4.71 3.10 8.10
CA ILE A 35 -3.93 1.92 7.69
C ILE A 35 -4.83 0.72 7.36
N LYS A 36 -5.84 0.44 8.21
CA LYS A 36 -6.77 -0.67 7.93
C LYS A 36 -7.62 -0.41 6.68
N LYS A 37 -8.04 0.83 6.43
CA LYS A 37 -8.84 1.18 5.25
C LYS A 37 -8.02 1.17 3.97
N THR A 38 -6.78 1.70 3.99
CA THR A 38 -5.87 1.67 2.84
C THR A 38 -5.38 0.25 2.52
N SER A 39 -5.28 -0.64 3.50
CA SER A 39 -4.97 -2.06 3.28
C SER A 39 -6.01 -2.78 2.42
N SER A 40 -7.31 -2.48 2.57
CA SER A 40 -8.36 -3.06 1.72
C SER A 40 -8.28 -2.56 0.28
N ILE A 41 -8.15 -1.24 0.09
CA ILE A 41 -8.07 -0.59 -1.23
C ILE A 41 -6.79 -1.03 -1.98
N MET A 42 -5.66 -1.17 -1.28
CA MET A 42 -4.42 -1.68 -1.89
C MET A 42 -4.56 -3.14 -2.35
N LYS A 43 -5.26 -4.00 -1.59
CA LYS A 43 -5.48 -5.40 -1.99
C LYS A 43 -6.33 -5.48 -3.26
N ASP A 44 -7.39 -4.68 -3.37
CA ASP A 44 -8.24 -4.65 -4.56
C ASP A 44 -7.50 -4.12 -5.79
N LEU A 45 -6.62 -3.12 -5.61
CA LEU A 45 -5.76 -2.61 -6.69
C LEU A 45 -4.76 -3.67 -7.15
N VAL A 46 -4.13 -4.39 -6.22
CA VAL A 46 -3.18 -5.47 -6.55
C VAL A 46 -3.88 -6.61 -7.30
N ALA A 47 -5.11 -6.97 -6.91
CA ALA A 47 -5.88 -7.98 -7.63
C ALA A 47 -6.14 -7.57 -9.09
N LYS A 48 -6.61 -6.33 -9.33
CA LYS A 48 -6.82 -5.78 -10.68
C LYS A 48 -5.54 -5.73 -11.51
N ILE A 49 -4.41 -5.37 -10.87
CA ILE A 49 -3.10 -5.34 -11.51
C ILE A 49 -2.69 -6.74 -11.98
N ASN A 50 -2.89 -7.77 -11.15
CA ASN A 50 -2.55 -9.15 -11.50
C ASN A 50 -3.38 -9.66 -12.69
N GLU A 51 -4.69 -9.35 -12.72
CA GLU A 51 -5.55 -9.68 -13.86
C GLU A 51 -5.08 -8.99 -15.15
N GLN A 52 -4.72 -7.71 -15.08
CA GLN A 52 -4.22 -6.96 -16.23
C GLN A 52 -2.86 -7.45 -16.72
N ILE A 53 -1.98 -7.87 -15.81
CA ILE A 53 -0.68 -8.46 -16.15
C ILE A 53 -0.86 -9.81 -16.83
N ALA A 54 -1.76 -10.67 -16.34
CA ALA A 54 -2.06 -11.96 -16.97
C ALA A 54 -2.58 -11.75 -18.40
N ALA A 55 -3.56 -10.86 -18.57
CA ALA A 55 -4.08 -10.51 -19.89
C ALA A 55 -2.99 -9.90 -20.80
N PHE A 56 -2.10 -9.06 -20.27
CA PHE A 56 -0.98 -8.50 -21.03
C PHE A 56 -0.01 -9.60 -21.48
N SER A 57 0.37 -10.50 -20.58
CA SER A 57 1.33 -11.58 -20.85
C SER A 57 0.85 -12.52 -21.94
N GLU A 58 -0.41 -12.96 -21.89
CA GLU A 58 -1.01 -13.83 -22.91
C GLU A 58 -1.06 -13.13 -24.28
N ASN A 59 -1.54 -11.88 -24.32
CA ASN A 59 -1.65 -11.14 -25.58
C ASN A 59 -0.28 -10.75 -26.16
N ALA A 60 0.72 -10.50 -25.31
CA ALA A 60 2.09 -10.22 -25.73
C ALA A 60 2.77 -11.47 -26.28
N ALA A 61 2.64 -12.62 -25.62
CA ALA A 61 3.15 -13.90 -26.13
C ALA A 61 2.54 -14.24 -27.50
N LEU A 62 1.22 -14.05 -27.66
CA LEU A 62 0.55 -14.23 -28.94
C LEU A 62 1.02 -13.25 -30.02
N GLN A 63 1.42 -12.03 -29.64
CA GLN A 63 2.00 -11.07 -30.58
C GLN A 63 3.40 -11.51 -31.03
N VAL A 64 4.24 -11.99 -30.11
CA VAL A 64 5.63 -12.41 -30.39
C VAL A 64 5.65 -13.68 -31.26
N GLU A 65 4.84 -14.68 -30.90
CA GLU A 65 4.85 -15.98 -31.58
C GLU A 65 4.09 -15.98 -32.91
N LYS A 66 2.96 -15.27 -33.00
CA LYS A 66 2.06 -15.34 -34.18
C LYS A 66 2.05 -14.06 -35.02
N GLY A 67 2.75 -13.00 -34.62
CA GLY A 67 2.74 -11.72 -35.35
C GLY A 67 1.35 -11.06 -35.48
N ASN A 68 0.40 -11.46 -34.62
CA ASN A 68 -0.99 -11.03 -34.75
C ASN A 68 -1.15 -9.56 -34.33
N LYS A 69 -1.39 -8.67 -35.31
CA LYS A 69 -1.56 -7.23 -35.09
C LYS A 69 -2.68 -6.91 -34.10
N ALA A 70 -3.75 -7.71 -34.08
CA ALA A 70 -4.87 -7.51 -33.15
C ALA A 70 -4.47 -7.82 -31.70
N ALA A 71 -3.65 -8.86 -31.47
CA ALA A 71 -3.14 -9.20 -30.15
C ALA A 71 -2.22 -8.09 -29.61
N GLY A 72 -1.39 -7.50 -30.47
CA GLY A 72 -0.54 -6.38 -30.07
C GLY A 72 -1.29 -5.09 -29.74
N VAL A 73 -2.42 -4.81 -30.39
CA VAL A 73 -3.29 -3.68 -29.98
C VAL A 73 -3.91 -3.94 -28.61
N ARG A 74 -4.33 -5.18 -28.33
CA ARG A 74 -4.87 -5.57 -27.02
C ARG A 74 -3.81 -5.51 -25.91
N ALA A 75 -2.60 -5.97 -26.18
CA ALA A 75 -1.47 -5.87 -25.25
C ALA A 75 -1.11 -4.41 -24.91
N ARG A 76 -1.07 -3.52 -25.92
CA ARG A 76 -0.85 -2.08 -25.69
C ARG A 76 -1.95 -1.44 -24.85
N LYS A 77 -3.22 -1.79 -25.11
CA LYS A 77 -4.36 -1.31 -24.31
C LYS A 77 -4.28 -1.79 -22.86
N ALA A 78 -3.93 -3.05 -22.64
CA ALA A 78 -3.73 -3.61 -21.29
C ALA A 78 -2.56 -2.92 -20.56
N SER A 79 -1.45 -2.66 -21.25
CA SER A 79 -0.29 -1.94 -20.69
C SER A 79 -0.62 -0.51 -20.26
N LEU A 80 -1.43 0.23 -21.05
CA LEU A 80 -1.87 1.58 -20.70
C LEU A 80 -2.77 1.61 -19.46
N GLU A 81 -3.64 0.60 -19.31
CA GLU A 81 -4.51 0.50 -18.14
C GLU A 81 -3.72 0.08 -16.89
N LEU A 82 -2.73 -0.80 -17.06
CA LEU A 82 -1.81 -1.22 -16.00
C LEU A 82 -1.01 -0.04 -15.44
N GLU A 83 -0.52 0.86 -16.30
CA GLU A 83 0.23 2.04 -15.87
C GLU A 83 -0.61 2.97 -14.96
N LYS A 84 -1.90 3.17 -15.27
CA LYS A 84 -2.81 3.97 -14.44
C LYS A 84 -2.97 3.33 -13.07
N SER A 85 -3.30 2.03 -13.02
CA SER A 85 -3.46 1.27 -11.78
C SER A 85 -2.21 1.34 -10.89
N LEU A 86 -1.01 1.28 -11.48
CA LEU A 86 0.26 1.40 -10.75
C LEU A 86 0.50 2.82 -10.21
N LYS A 87 0.12 3.87 -10.96
CA LYS A 87 0.19 5.26 -10.48
C LYS A 87 -0.79 5.50 -9.33
N GLU A 88 -2.01 4.97 -9.42
CA GLU A 88 -2.99 5.01 -8.32
C GLU A 88 -2.44 4.29 -7.09
N PHE A 89 -1.86 3.10 -7.24
CA PHE A 89 -1.22 2.37 -6.14
C PHE A 89 -0.14 3.20 -5.45
N ARG A 90 0.70 3.91 -6.21
CA ARG A 90 1.74 4.80 -5.66
C ARG A 90 1.13 5.94 -4.84
N LYS A 91 0.09 6.61 -5.34
CA LYS A 91 -0.58 7.71 -4.60
C LYS A 91 -1.20 7.21 -3.30
N VAL A 92 -1.88 6.06 -3.34
CA VAL A 92 -2.53 5.45 -2.18
C VAL A 92 -1.50 5.02 -1.14
N SER A 93 -0.38 4.44 -1.57
CA SER A 93 0.72 4.05 -0.67
C SER A 93 1.32 5.26 0.05
N ILE A 94 1.54 6.38 -0.65
CA ILE A 94 2.06 7.62 -0.05
C ILE A 94 1.05 8.23 0.93
N ALA A 95 -0.24 8.21 0.60
CA ALA A 95 -1.29 8.72 1.48
C ALA A 95 -1.44 7.88 2.77
N ALA A 96 -1.13 6.57 2.71
CA ALA A 96 -1.14 5.70 3.87
C ALA A 96 0.04 5.96 4.84
N SER A 97 1.11 6.62 4.38
CA SER A 97 2.34 6.83 5.14
C SER A 97 2.47 8.23 5.78
N LYS A 98 1.43 9.08 5.67
CA LYS A 98 1.38 10.45 6.22
C LYS A 98 0.43 10.54 7.42
#